data_AF-A0A2N9L6P8-F1
#
_entry.id   AF-A0A2N9L6P8-F1
#
_cell.length_a   1.000
_cell.length_b   1.000
_cell.length_c   1.000
_cell.angle_alpha   90.00
_cell.angle_beta   90.00
_cell.angle_gamma   90.00
#
_symmetry.space_group_name_H-M   'P 1'
#
loop_
_entity.id
_entity.type
_entity.pdbx_description
1 polymer ?
#
loop_
_entity_poly.entity_id
_entity_poly.type
_entity_poly.pdbx_seq_one_letter_code
_entity_poly.pdbx_strand_id
1 'polypeptide(L)'
;MLTPCAYEIEVRALVAHGQWPAGASSELRAHVATCRACGDLALVADAFQRARTATIAAARPGPAGVLWWRAQLRRRNVAVERLTRPILGAQIFALAFTLVVGVGFLVFEALRSDAWRTWLQQLPQSAVAHWDEFRATGAIDPSWGLLVVFPTIATLLLLGAVAVYMATDRQ
;
A
#
# COMPACT_ATOMS: atom_id res chain seq x y z
N MET A 1 11.09 49.66 9.79
CA MET A 1 11.65 48.85 10.89
C MET A 1 10.54 48.71 11.92
N LEU A 2 9.99 47.50 12.11
CA LEU A 2 8.97 47.25 13.11
C LEU A 2 9.66 47.26 14.47
N THR A 3 9.39 48.27 15.29
CA THR A 3 9.86 48.32 16.68
C THR A 3 9.28 47.10 17.40
N PRO A 4 10.09 46.27 18.09
CA PRO A 4 9.58 45.11 18.81
C PRO A 4 8.59 45.59 19.89
N CYS A 5 7.34 45.14 19.79
CA CYS A 5 6.31 45.48 20.76
C CYS A 5 6.33 44.46 21.91
N ALA A 6 6.40 44.94 23.15
CA ALA A 6 6.40 44.09 24.34
C ALA A 6 5.10 43.27 24.49
N TYR A 7 3.95 43.83 24.09
CA TYR A 7 2.63 43.19 24.19
C TYR A 7 2.32 42.22 23.04
N GLU A 8 3.16 42.17 22.00
CA GLU A 8 2.90 41.34 20.82
C GLU A 8 2.79 39.85 21.16
N ILE A 9 3.64 39.37 22.07
CA ILE A 9 3.63 37.97 22.51
C ILE A 9 2.30 37.61 23.18
N GLU A 10 1.80 38.50 24.04
CA GLU A 10 0.55 38.29 24.78
C GLU A 10 -0.67 38.33 23.84
N VAL A 11 -0.73 39.31 22.93
CA VAL A 11 -1.79 39.38 21.91
C VAL A 11 -1.77 38.14 21.01
N ARG A 12 -0.58 37.69 20.60
CA ARG A 12 -0.41 36.49 19.77
C ARG A 12 -0.88 35.23 20.50
N ALA A 13 -0.58 35.09 21.79
CA ALA A 13 -1.05 33.97 22.60
C ALA A 13 -2.58 33.95 22.69
N LEU A 14 -3.22 35.09 22.98
CA LEU A 14 -4.68 35.21 23.06
C LEU A 14 -5.36 34.89 21.72
N VAL A 15 -4.78 35.35 20.62
CA VAL A 15 -5.23 35.03 19.25
C VAL A 15 -5.09 33.52 18.97
N ALA A 16 -3.95 32.91 19.29
CA ALA A 16 -3.71 31.49 19.06
C ALA A 16 -4.70 30.59 19.83
N HIS A 17 -5.11 31.02 21.03
CA HIS A 17 -6.13 30.34 21.82
C HIS A 17 -7.57 30.67 21.40
N GLY A 18 -7.78 31.56 20.43
CA GLY A 18 -9.10 32.00 19.98
C GLY A 18 -9.89 32.76 21.06
N GLN A 19 -9.19 33.33 22.05
CA GLN A 19 -9.78 34.06 23.17
C GLN A 19 -9.90 35.56 22.91
N TRP A 20 -9.29 36.08 21.86
CA TRP A 20 -9.45 37.47 21.44
C TRP A 20 -10.87 37.73 20.88
N PRO A 21 -11.55 38.84 21.23
CA PRO A 21 -11.18 39.89 22.20
C PRO A 21 -11.69 39.64 23.63
N ALA A 22 -12.46 38.57 23.87
CA ALA A 22 -13.15 38.32 25.13
C ALA A 22 -12.21 38.09 26.33
N GLY A 23 -11.03 37.51 26.11
CA GLY A 23 -10.01 37.23 27.12
C GLY A 23 -8.97 38.33 27.30
N ALA A 24 -9.07 39.44 26.56
CA ALA A 24 -8.09 40.52 26.61
C ALA A 24 -8.43 41.57 27.68
N SER A 25 -7.44 41.96 28.49
CA SER A 25 -7.56 43.07 29.43
C SER A 25 -7.89 44.39 28.71
N SER A 26 -8.47 45.36 29.42
CA SER A 26 -8.78 46.68 28.87
C SER A 26 -7.53 47.41 28.36
N GLU A 27 -6.40 47.22 29.04
CA GLU A 27 -5.09 47.80 28.66
C GLU A 27 -4.58 47.21 27.35
N LEU A 28 -4.67 45.88 27.17
CA LEU A 28 -4.23 45.23 25.94
C LEU A 28 -5.10 45.67 24.74
N ARG A 29 -6.41 45.85 24.95
CA ARG A 29 -7.31 46.37 23.91
C ARG A 29 -6.99 47.81 23.55
N ALA A 30 -6.67 48.66 24.52
CA ALA A 30 -6.22 50.03 24.26
C ALA A 30 -4.89 50.06 23.49
N HIS A 31 -3.96 49.17 23.82
CA HIS A 31 -2.69 49.04 23.10
C HIS A 31 -2.91 48.60 21.64
N VAL A 32 -3.73 47.59 21.38
CA VAL A 32 -4.02 47.11 20.02
C VAL A 32 -4.66 48.20 19.15
N ALA A 33 -5.44 49.11 19.75
CA ALA A 33 -6.02 50.25 19.02
C ALA A 33 -4.98 51.29 18.57
N THR A 34 -3.80 51.32 19.19
CA THR A 34 -2.74 52.31 18.92
C THR A 34 -1.53 51.70 18.21
N CYS A 35 -1.25 50.43 18.43
CA CYS A 35 -0.14 49.71 17.82
C CYS A 35 -0.56 49.02 16.52
N ARG A 36 -0.01 49.47 15.40
CA ARG A 36 -0.32 48.91 14.07
C ARG A 36 -0.01 47.40 13.96
N ALA A 37 1.13 46.95 14.47
CA ALA A 37 1.51 45.54 14.39
C ALA A 37 0.53 44.61 15.12
N CYS A 38 0.14 44.99 16.35
CA CYS A 38 -0.82 44.20 17.13
C CYS A 38 -2.25 44.35 16.58
N GLY A 39 -2.61 45.52 16.05
CA GLY A 39 -3.87 45.79 15.36
C GLY A 39 -4.08 44.91 14.13
N ASP A 40 -3.08 44.85 13.25
CA ASP A 40 -3.13 44.02 12.03
C ASP A 40 -3.27 42.53 12.38
N LEU A 41 -2.50 42.05 13.37
CA LEU A 41 -2.59 40.66 13.84
C LEU A 41 -3.98 40.33 14.41
N ALA A 42 -4.51 41.19 15.28
CA ALA A 42 -5.84 41.02 15.88
C ALA A 42 -6.96 41.06 14.83
N LEU A 43 -6.84 41.93 13.83
CA LEU A 43 -7.82 42.07 12.75
C LEU A 43 -7.84 40.81 11.87
N VAL A 44 -6.67 40.32 11.45
CA VAL A 44 -6.56 39.09 10.64
C VAL A 44 -7.11 37.90 11.42
N ALA A 45 -6.74 37.78 12.69
CA ALA A 45 -7.24 36.72 13.57
C ALA A 45 -8.76 36.72 13.70
N ASP A 46 -9.36 37.90 13.96
CA ASP A 46 -10.82 38.04 14.06
C ASP A 46 -11.51 37.70 12.74
N ALA A 47 -10.96 38.15 11.61
CA ALA A 47 -11.47 37.81 10.28
C ALA A 47 -11.47 36.29 10.03
N PHE A 48 -10.37 35.59 10.34
CA PHE A 48 -10.30 34.13 10.22
C PHE A 48 -11.24 33.42 11.18
N GLN A 49 -11.36 33.90 12.42
CA GLN A 49 -12.26 33.29 13.40
C GLN A 49 -13.73 33.45 12.98
N ARG A 50 -14.12 34.61 12.45
CA ARG A 50 -15.46 34.83 11.87
C ARG A 50 -15.71 33.98 10.63
N ALA A 51 -14.74 33.87 9.73
CA ALA A 51 -14.85 32.99 8.57
C ALA A 51 -14.99 31.51 8.99
N ARG A 52 -14.26 31.11 10.03
CA ARG A 52 -14.36 29.77 10.61
C ARG A 52 -15.72 29.53 11.25
N THR A 53 -16.25 30.46 12.04
CA THR A 53 -17.59 30.28 12.65
C THR A 53 -18.69 30.26 11.58
N ALA A 54 -18.59 31.12 10.56
CA ALA A 54 -19.52 31.13 9.43
C ALA A 54 -19.47 29.82 8.62
N THR A 55 -18.27 29.29 8.34
CA THR A 55 -18.12 28.01 7.62
C THR A 55 -18.60 26.83 8.45
N ILE A 56 -18.33 26.80 9.76
CA ILE A 56 -18.86 25.76 10.66
C ILE A 56 -20.38 25.83 10.74
N ALA A 57 -20.97 27.03 10.83
CA ALA A 57 -22.42 27.20 10.86
C ALA A 57 -23.08 26.83 9.52
N ALA A 58 -22.40 27.09 8.40
CA ALA A 58 -22.86 26.70 7.07
C ALA A 58 -22.65 25.20 6.78
N ALA A 59 -21.69 24.57 7.45
CA ALA A 59 -21.47 23.14 7.34
C ALA A 59 -22.70 22.40 7.89
N ARG A 60 -23.35 21.63 7.01
CA ARG A 60 -24.37 20.66 7.39
C ARG A 60 -23.72 19.29 7.41
N PRO A 61 -23.03 18.91 8.51
CA PRO A 61 -22.51 17.56 8.60
C PRO A 61 -23.67 16.58 8.40
N GLY A 62 -23.42 15.50 7.67
CA GLY A 62 -24.39 14.43 7.54
C GLY A 62 -24.74 13.83 8.92
N PRO A 63 -25.73 12.92 8.99
CA PRO A 63 -26.17 12.33 10.25
C PRO A 63 -24.97 11.79 11.05
N ALA A 64 -24.88 12.15 12.33
CA ALA A 64 -23.75 11.77 13.20
C ALA A 64 -23.48 10.26 13.19
N GLY A 65 -24.55 9.44 13.10
CA GLY A 65 -24.44 7.99 12.98
C GLY A 65 -23.71 7.52 11.72
N VAL A 66 -23.88 8.19 10.58
CA VAL A 66 -23.19 7.83 9.32
C VAL A 66 -21.72 8.21 9.39
N LEU A 67 -21.39 9.35 9.97
CA LEU A 67 -20.01 9.79 10.18
C LEU A 67 -19.28 8.83 11.14
N TRP A 68 -19.91 8.49 12.26
CA TRP A 68 -19.36 7.55 13.23
C TRP A 68 -19.23 6.15 12.64
N TRP A 69 -20.24 5.68 11.90
CA TRP A 69 -20.20 4.40 11.21
C TRP A 69 -19.03 4.34 10.22
N ARG A 70 -18.85 5.37 9.39
CA ARG A 70 -17.72 5.45 8.45
C ARG A 70 -16.38 5.44 9.19
N ALA A 71 -16.27 6.16 10.30
CA ALA A 71 -15.05 6.16 11.13
C ALA A 71 -14.76 4.77 11.71
N GLN A 72 -15.79 4.09 12.21
CA GLN A 72 -15.69 2.74 12.76
C GLN A 72 -15.35 1.71 11.67
N LEU A 73 -15.93 1.86 10.48
CA LEU A 73 -15.64 0.99 9.33
C LEU A 73 -14.17 1.11 8.91
N ARG A 74 -13.61 2.33 8.89
CA ARG A 74 -12.17 2.52 8.63
C ARG A 74 -11.29 1.79 9.64
N ARG A 75 -11.63 1.85 10.93
CA ARG A 75 -10.90 1.11 11.99
C ARG A 75 -11.00 -0.41 11.79
N ARG A 76 -12.18 -0.92 11.46
CA ARG A 76 -12.41 -2.35 11.21
C ARG A 76 -11.70 -2.82 9.94
N ASN A 77 -11.74 -2.04 8.85
CA ASN A 77 -11.07 -2.40 7.61
C ASN A 77 -9.56 -2.51 7.78
N VAL A 78 -8.94 -1.64 8.58
CA VAL A 78 -7.50 -1.76 8.91
C VAL A 78 -7.19 -3.07 9.66
N ALA A 79 -8.11 -3.56 10.51
CA ALA A 79 -7.94 -4.83 11.20
C ALA A 79 -8.19 -6.03 10.26
N VAL A 80 -9.20 -5.96 9.40
CA VAL A 80 -9.50 -7.01 8.41
C VAL A 80 -8.36 -7.16 7.41
N GLU A 81 -7.81 -6.05 6.93
CA GLU A 81 -6.68 -6.05 6.00
C GLU A 81 -5.47 -6.83 6.54
N ARG A 82 -5.24 -6.78 7.87
CA ARG A 82 -4.17 -7.58 8.52
C ARG A 82 -4.47 -9.08 8.54
N LEU A 83 -5.75 -9.47 8.52
CA LEU A 83 -6.19 -10.87 8.58
C LEU A 83 -6.27 -11.52 7.19
N THR A 84 -6.60 -10.76 6.13
CA THR A 84 -6.71 -11.30 4.76
C THR A 84 -5.36 -11.52 4.07
N ARG A 85 -4.32 -10.78 4.46
CA ARG A 85 -2.96 -10.89 3.91
C ARG A 85 -2.29 -12.28 4.02
N PRO A 86 -2.32 -12.96 5.19
CA PRO A 86 -1.72 -14.30 5.30
C PRO A 86 -2.47 -15.37 4.49
N ILE A 87 -3.78 -15.20 4.29
CA ILE A 87 -4.62 -16.16 3.55
C ILE A 87 -4.24 -16.18 2.07
N LEU A 88 -4.02 -15.01 1.46
CA LEU A 88 -3.59 -14.92 0.06
C LEU A 88 -2.20 -15.55 -0.14
N GLY A 89 -1.27 -15.35 0.81
CA GLY A 89 0.04 -16.00 0.79
C GLY A 89 -0.07 -17.53 0.84
N ALA A 90 -0.94 -18.06 1.70
CA ALA A 90 -1.17 -19.50 1.81
C ALA A 90 -1.80 -20.11 0.53
N GLN A 91 -2.73 -19.40 -0.10
CA GLN A 91 -3.36 -19.85 -1.35
C GLN A 91 -2.38 -19.87 -2.52
N ILE A 92 -1.57 -18.82 -2.66
CA ILE A 92 -0.52 -18.76 -3.69
C ILE A 92 0.48 -19.90 -3.46
N PHE A 93 0.92 -20.09 -2.22
CA PHE A 93 1.84 -21.17 -1.88
C PHE A 93 1.26 -22.55 -2.21
N ALA A 94 0.01 -22.81 -1.83
CA ALA A 94 -0.66 -24.08 -2.12
C ALA A 94 -0.77 -24.35 -3.62
N LEU A 95 -1.25 -23.36 -4.40
CA LEU A 95 -1.40 -23.50 -5.85
C LEU A 95 -0.06 -23.74 -6.54
N ALA A 96 0.95 -22.99 -6.12
CA ALA A 96 2.31 -23.07 -6.65
C ALA A 96 2.96 -24.43 -6.33
N PHE A 97 2.79 -24.94 -5.10
CA PHE A 97 3.21 -26.28 -4.71
C PHE A 97 2.50 -27.39 -5.50
N THR A 98 1.17 -27.32 -5.62
CA THR A 98 0.38 -28.29 -6.38
C THR A 98 0.80 -28.32 -7.85
N LEU A 99 1.11 -27.17 -8.46
CA LEU A 99 1.56 -27.09 -9.84
C LEU A 99 2.94 -27.76 -10.03
N VAL A 100 3.89 -27.51 -9.14
CA VAL A 100 5.22 -28.14 -9.19
C VAL A 100 5.11 -29.66 -9.03
N VAL A 101 4.37 -30.12 -8.03
CA VAL A 101 4.18 -31.56 -7.79
C VAL A 101 3.46 -32.23 -8.96
N GLY A 102 2.40 -31.59 -9.47
CA GLY A 102 1.63 -32.12 -10.61
C GLY A 102 2.47 -32.23 -11.88
N VAL A 103 3.24 -31.19 -12.23
CA VAL A 103 4.14 -31.22 -13.39
C VAL A 103 5.25 -32.25 -13.18
N GLY A 104 5.86 -32.30 -12.00
CA GLY A 104 6.89 -33.28 -11.67
C GLY A 104 6.38 -34.72 -11.80
N PHE A 105 5.16 -34.99 -11.34
CA PHE A 105 4.53 -36.29 -11.46
C PHE A 105 4.23 -36.66 -12.92
N LEU A 106 3.69 -35.74 -13.71
CA LEU A 106 3.43 -35.95 -15.14
C LEU A 106 4.71 -36.25 -15.91
N VAL A 107 5.79 -35.51 -15.63
CA VAL A 107 7.11 -35.75 -16.24
C VAL A 107 7.64 -37.12 -15.82
N PHE A 108 7.55 -37.48 -14.54
CA PHE A 108 8.01 -38.77 -14.03
C PHE A 108 7.26 -39.96 -14.66
N GLU A 109 5.94 -39.87 -14.79
CA GLU A 109 5.12 -40.86 -15.50
C GLU A 109 5.48 -40.93 -17.00
N ALA A 110 5.63 -39.79 -17.67
CA ALA A 110 5.98 -39.71 -19.08
C ALA A 110 7.34 -40.36 -19.40
N LEU A 111 8.29 -40.34 -18.46
CA LEU A 111 9.61 -40.92 -18.65
C LEU A 111 9.68 -42.42 -18.38
N ARG A 112 8.93 -42.86 -17.39
CA ARG A 112 8.90 -44.25 -16.93
C ARG A 112 7.99 -45.13 -17.79
N SER A 113 7.00 -44.53 -18.46
CA SER A 113 6.02 -45.22 -19.29
C SER A 113 6.46 -45.32 -20.76
N ASP A 114 6.64 -46.54 -21.25
CA ASP A 114 6.81 -46.81 -22.69
C ASP A 114 5.51 -46.55 -23.50
N ALA A 115 4.36 -46.57 -22.82
CA ALA A 115 3.06 -46.24 -23.42
C ALA A 115 2.96 -44.75 -23.80
N TRP A 116 3.58 -43.87 -23.02
CA TRP A 116 3.64 -42.45 -23.36
C TRP A 116 4.55 -42.20 -24.57
N ARG A 117 5.68 -42.90 -24.66
CA ARG A 117 6.61 -42.81 -25.79
C ARG A 117 5.96 -43.26 -27.09
N THR A 118 5.19 -44.34 -27.05
CA THR A 118 4.46 -44.85 -28.22
C THR A 118 3.31 -43.93 -28.62
N TRP A 119 2.59 -43.33 -27.67
CA TRP A 119 1.57 -42.31 -27.95
C TRP A 119 2.16 -41.02 -28.56
N LEU A 120 3.28 -40.52 -28.04
CA LEU A 120 3.96 -39.33 -28.58
C LEU A 120 4.43 -39.54 -30.03
N GLN A 121 4.86 -40.76 -30.38
CA GLN A 121 5.25 -41.10 -31.75
C GLN A 121 4.08 -41.10 -32.74
N GLN A 122 2.84 -41.16 -32.25
CA GLN A 122 1.63 -41.08 -33.08
C GLN A 122 1.16 -39.64 -33.32
N LEU A 123 1.82 -38.63 -32.72
CA LEU A 123 1.49 -37.23 -33.00
C LEU A 123 1.97 -36.84 -34.41
N PRO A 124 1.12 -36.17 -35.20
CA PRO A 124 1.47 -35.76 -36.56
C PRO A 124 2.68 -34.82 -36.57
N GLN A 125 3.69 -35.19 -37.36
CA GLN A 125 5.02 -34.55 -37.43
C GLN A 125 5.01 -33.07 -37.88
N SER A 126 3.85 -32.53 -38.25
CA SER A 126 3.69 -31.13 -38.68
C SER A 126 3.88 -30.11 -37.56
N ALA A 127 3.81 -30.52 -36.28
CA ALA A 127 3.99 -29.63 -35.13
C ALA A 127 5.43 -29.60 -34.57
N VAL A 128 6.32 -30.50 -35.03
CA VAL A 128 7.63 -30.74 -34.41
C VAL A 128 8.80 -30.21 -35.23
N ALA A 129 8.59 -29.94 -36.53
CA ALA A 129 9.65 -29.58 -37.49
C ALA A 129 10.37 -28.24 -37.21
N HIS A 130 9.85 -27.40 -36.33
CA HIS A 130 10.45 -26.09 -35.97
C HIS A 130 11.19 -26.11 -34.61
N TRP A 131 11.18 -27.23 -33.88
CA TRP A 131 11.85 -27.35 -32.58
C TRP A 131 13.30 -27.84 -32.67
N ASP A 132 13.72 -28.33 -33.84
CA ASP A 132 15.05 -28.94 -34.01
C ASP A 132 16.19 -27.91 -34.07
N GLU A 133 15.93 -26.67 -34.51
CA GLU A 133 16.95 -25.60 -34.51
C GLU A 133 17.32 -25.14 -33.10
N PHE A 134 16.37 -25.16 -32.16
CA PHE A 134 16.60 -24.73 -30.78
C PHE A 134 17.44 -25.75 -29.96
N ARG A 135 17.49 -27.01 -30.41
CA ARG A 135 18.16 -28.10 -29.70
C ARG A 135 19.68 -28.14 -29.95
N ALA A 136 20.17 -27.44 -30.97
CA ALA A 136 21.57 -27.51 -31.42
C ALA A 136 22.57 -26.65 -30.61
N THR A 137 22.11 -25.76 -29.71
CA THR A 137 22.98 -24.76 -29.06
C THR A 137 23.26 -24.98 -27.56
N GLY A 138 22.92 -26.12 -26.96
CA GLY A 138 23.12 -26.34 -25.51
C GLY A 138 23.77 -27.68 -25.17
N ALA A 139 25.03 -27.65 -24.74
CA ALA A 139 25.80 -28.78 -24.21
C ALA A 139 25.26 -29.27 -22.85
N ILE A 140 24.10 -29.94 -22.86
CA ILE A 140 23.53 -30.63 -21.70
C ILE A 140 23.26 -32.07 -22.12
N ASP A 141 23.86 -33.02 -21.41
CA ASP A 141 23.64 -34.44 -21.66
C ASP A 141 22.12 -34.75 -21.57
N PRO A 142 21.45 -35.24 -22.63
CA PRO A 142 20.03 -34.95 -22.85
C PRO A 142 19.06 -35.79 -22.00
N SER A 143 19.54 -36.87 -21.40
CA SER A 143 18.67 -37.90 -20.81
C SER A 143 18.33 -37.64 -19.35
N TRP A 144 19.15 -36.90 -18.60
CA TRP A 144 18.96 -36.66 -17.15
C TRP A 144 18.98 -35.18 -16.75
N GLY A 145 19.71 -34.34 -17.49
CA GLY A 145 19.91 -32.93 -17.12
C GLY A 145 18.62 -32.11 -17.13
N LEU A 146 17.83 -32.19 -18.21
CA LEU A 146 16.60 -31.42 -18.35
C LEU A 146 15.53 -31.77 -17.31
N LEU A 147 15.51 -33.03 -16.88
CA LEU A 147 14.53 -33.56 -15.92
C LEU A 147 14.72 -33.11 -14.50
N VAL A 148 15.96 -32.79 -14.13
CA VAL A 148 16.30 -32.29 -12.79
C VAL A 148 16.38 -30.77 -12.82
N VAL A 149 16.90 -30.18 -13.90
CA VAL A 149 17.14 -28.74 -14.00
C VAL A 149 15.85 -27.93 -14.06
N PHE A 150 14.84 -28.34 -14.84
CA PHE A 150 13.57 -27.62 -14.90
C PHE A 150 12.80 -27.58 -13.57
N PRO A 151 12.57 -28.71 -12.86
CA PRO A 151 11.86 -28.65 -11.59
C PRO A 151 12.68 -27.97 -10.50
N THR A 152 14.02 -28.09 -10.49
CA THR A 152 14.85 -27.38 -9.51
C THR A 152 14.85 -25.87 -9.74
N ILE A 153 14.97 -25.40 -10.99
CA ILE A 153 14.83 -23.99 -11.33
C ILE A 153 13.43 -23.48 -11.00
N ALA A 154 12.38 -24.25 -11.33
CA ALA A 154 11.01 -23.90 -10.98
C ALA A 154 10.83 -23.79 -9.46
N THR A 155 11.36 -24.74 -8.68
CA THR A 155 11.29 -24.74 -7.22
C THR A 155 12.07 -23.57 -6.62
N LEU A 156 13.25 -23.24 -7.17
CA LEU A 156 14.07 -22.10 -6.74
C LEU A 156 13.40 -20.75 -7.06
N LEU A 157 12.78 -20.61 -8.23
CA LEU A 157 12.00 -19.43 -8.59
C LEU A 157 10.79 -19.27 -7.69
N LEU A 158 10.13 -20.37 -7.34
CA LEU A 158 8.94 -20.38 -6.47
C LEU A 158 9.29 -20.03 -5.03
N LEU A 159 10.35 -20.63 -4.49
CA LEU A 159 10.90 -20.29 -3.17
C LEU A 159 11.40 -18.84 -3.13
N GLY A 160 12.06 -18.38 -4.20
CA GLY A 160 12.50 -16.99 -4.36
C GLY A 160 11.33 -16.01 -4.36
N ALA A 161 10.27 -16.29 -5.12
CA ALA A 161 9.06 -15.46 -5.17
C ALA A 161 8.35 -15.40 -3.81
N VAL A 162 8.26 -16.53 -3.10
CA VAL A 162 7.68 -16.59 -1.74
C VAL A 162 8.54 -15.82 -0.74
N ALA A 163 9.86 -15.95 -0.81
CA ALA A 163 10.78 -15.22 0.06
C ALA A 163 10.73 -13.71 -0.17
N VAL A 164 10.67 -13.27 -1.45
CA VAL A 164 10.49 -11.86 -1.81
C VAL A 164 9.15 -11.34 -1.31
N TYR A 165 8.05 -12.08 -1.53
CA TYR A 165 6.72 -11.69 -1.01
C TYR A 165 6.73 -11.49 0.50
N MET A 166 7.31 -12.44 1.26
CA MET A 166 7.43 -12.35 2.72
C MET A 166 8.36 -11.23 3.19
N ALA A 167 9.44 -10.95 2.46
CA ALA A 167 10.38 -9.87 2.78
C ALA A 167 9.77 -8.48 2.53
N THR A 168 8.98 -8.35 1.46
CA THR A 168 8.29 -7.10 1.12
C THR A 168 7.14 -6.81 2.10
N ASP A 169 6.56 -7.85 2.71
CA ASP A 169 5.49 -7.73 3.72
C ASP A 169 6.03 -7.33 5.12
N ARG A 170 7.34 -7.46 5.36
CA ARG A 170 7.98 -7.08 6.64
C ARG A 170 8.44 -5.63 6.73
N GLN A 171 8.42 -4.87 5.63
CA GLN A 171 8.82 -3.45 5.57
C GLN A 171 7.59 -2.53 5.59
#